data_AF-L9XSY1-F1
#
_entry.id   AF-L9XSY1-F1
#
_cell.length_a   1.000
_cell.length_b   1.000
_cell.length_c   1.000
_cell.angle_alpha   90.00
_cell.angle_beta   90.00
_cell.angle_gamma   90.00
#
_symmetry.space_group_name_H-M   'P 1'
#
loop_
_entity.id
_entity.type
_entity.pdbx_description
1 polymer ?
#
loop_
_entity_poly.entity_id
_entity_poly.type
_entity_poly.pdbx_seq_one_letter_code
_entity_poly.pdbx_strand_id
1 'polypeptide(L)' 'MSTQSDQTRAAVRCESCGAILVAEIAPDGSVRPLGTSEDCVCGDGAFTRLEQPAMTAR' A
#
# COMPACT_ATOMS: atom_id res chain seq x y z
N MET A 1 -13.02 24.32 2.71
CA MET A 1 -12.81 23.14 3.58
C MET A 1 -12.48 21.99 2.65
N SER A 2 -11.21 21.64 2.53
CA SER A 2 -10.77 20.54 1.68
C SER A 2 -10.86 19.27 2.51
N THR A 3 -11.89 18.45 2.30
CA THR A 3 -11.93 17.09 2.85
C THR A 3 -10.95 16.26 2.02
N GLN A 4 -9.65 16.41 2.31
CA GLN A 4 -8.64 15.47 1.85
C GLN A 4 -8.91 14.18 2.61
N SER A 5 -9.78 13.34 2.06
CA SER A 5 -10.05 12.01 2.58
C SER A 5 -8.70 11.33 2.85
N ASP A 6 -8.48 10.86 4.08
CA ASP A 6 -7.21 10.34 4.65
C ASP A 6 -6.67 9.06 3.98
N GLN A 7 -6.88 8.88 2.67
CA GLN A 7 -6.26 7.80 1.93
C GLN A 7 -4.77 8.11 1.75
N THR A 8 -3.96 7.38 2.52
CA THR A 8 -2.50 7.53 2.50
C THR A 8 -1.92 6.54 1.49
N ARG A 9 -1.03 7.02 0.61
CA ARG A 9 -0.28 6.14 -0.29
C ARG A 9 0.91 5.52 0.43
N ALA A 10 1.12 4.23 0.24
CA ALA A 10 2.23 3.50 0.83
C ALA A 10 2.80 2.44 -0.12
N ALA A 11 4.06 2.06 0.11
CA ALA A 11 4.60 0.83 -0.46
C ALA A 11 4.11 -0.35 0.39
N VAL A 12 3.68 -1.42 -0.27
CA VAL A 12 3.26 -2.66 0.38
C VAL A 12 3.97 -3.85 -0.24
N ARG A 13 4.18 -4.90 0.56
CA ARG A 13 4.69 -6.19 0.11
C ARG A 13 3.56 -7.21 0.13
N CYS A 14 3.37 -7.87 -0.99
CA CYS A 14 2.49 -9.03 -1.11
C CYS A 14 3.10 -10.23 -0.39
N GLU A 15 2.37 -10.83 0.55
CA GLU A 15 2.90 -11.94 1.36
C GLU A 15 3.03 -13.24 0.56
N SER A 16 2.18 -13.44 -0.47
CA SER A 16 2.15 -14.64 -1.31
C SER A 16 3.40 -14.81 -2.18
N CYS A 17 3.82 -13.75 -2.89
CA CYS A 17 4.92 -13.81 -3.85
C CYS A 17 6.03 -12.77 -3.62
N GLY A 18 5.90 -11.93 -2.59
CA GLY A 18 6.92 -10.94 -2.22
C GLY A 18 6.99 -9.70 -3.12
N ALA A 19 6.08 -9.56 -4.08
CA ALA A 19 6.01 -8.39 -4.95
C ALA A 19 5.80 -7.10 -4.14
N ILE A 20 6.48 -6.02 -4.54
CA ILE A 20 6.34 -4.69 -3.93
C ILE A 20 5.48 -3.83 -4.85
N LEU A 21 4.41 -3.25 -4.28
CA LEU A 21 3.43 -2.46 -5.00
C LEU A 21 3.22 -1.13 -4.30
N VAL A 22 2.77 -0.12 -5.04
CA VAL A 22 2.22 1.10 -4.44
C VAL A 22 0.73 0.88 -4.22
N ALA A 23 0.23 1.19 -3.03
CA ALA A 23 -1.18 1.04 -2.68
C ALA A 23 -1.74 2.28 -1.99
N GLU A 24 -3.05 2.48 -2.12
CA GLU A 24 -3.84 3.35 -1.27
C GLU A 24 -4.29 2.56 -0.04
N ILE A 25 -4.07 3.14 1.14
CA ILE A 25 -4.52 2.59 2.42
C ILE A 25 -5.73 3.42 2.85
N ALA A 26 -6.88 2.77 2.91
CA ALA A 26 -8.10 3.39 3.40
C ALA A 26 -8.05 3.54 4.94
N PRO A 27 -8.87 4.43 5.53
CA PRO A 27 -8.87 4.66 6.98
C PRO A 27 -9.23 3.44 7.83
N ASP A 28 -9.92 2.45 7.23
CA ASP A 28 -10.24 1.17 7.85
C ASP A 28 -9.09 0.15 7.78
N GLY A 29 -7.97 0.52 7.16
CA GLY A 29 -6.80 -0.33 6.94
C GLY A 29 -6.85 -1.16 5.65
N SER A 30 -7.92 -1.06 4.85
CA SER A 30 -8.03 -1.78 3.58
C SER A 30 -6.94 -1.32 2.60
N VAL A 31 -6.29 -2.28 1.95
CA VAL A 31 -5.20 -2.02 0.99
C VAL A 31 -5.72 -2.14 -0.43
N ARG A 32 -5.54 -1.09 -1.23
CA ARG A 32 -5.87 -1.08 -2.65
C ARG A 32 -4.63 -0.79 -3.49
N PRO A 33 -4.00 -1.83 -4.07
CA PRO A 33 -2.87 -1.64 -4.96
C PRO A 33 -3.24 -0.82 -6.19
N LEU A 34 -2.30 0.02 -6.62
CA LEU A 34 -2.44 0.92 -7.76
C LEU A 34 -1.69 0.34 -8.96
N GLY A 35 -2.27 0.51 -10.15
CA GLY A 35 -1.63 0.15 -11.42
C GLY A 35 -1.72 -1.33 -11.81
N THR A 36 -2.52 -2.12 -11.08
CA THR A 36 -2.82 -3.53 -11.35
C THR A 36 -4.34 -3.75 -11.31
N SER A 37 -4.86 -4.65 -12.16
CA SER A 37 -6.26 -5.07 -12.15
C SER A 37 -6.55 -6.14 -11.09
N GLU A 38 -5.51 -6.83 -10.61
CA GLU A 38 -5.59 -7.87 -9.59
C GLU A 38 -5.11 -7.32 -8.24
N ASP A 39 -5.52 -7.95 -7.13
CA ASP A 39 -5.06 -7.64 -5.78
C ASP A 39 -3.53 -7.66 -5.74
N CYS A 40 -2.90 -8.77 -6.11
CA CYS A 40 -1.46 -8.88 -6.30
C CYS A 40 -1.17 -9.36 -7.73
N VAL A 41 0.03 -9.08 -8.26
CA VAL A 41 0.44 -9.54 -9.60
C VAL A 41 0.49 -11.08 -9.74
N CYS A 42 0.40 -11.80 -8.63
CA CYS A 42 0.33 -13.25 -8.57
C CYS A 42 -1.07 -13.79 -8.22
N GLY A 43 -2.10 -12.94 -8.26
CA GLY A 43 -3.48 -13.24 -7.86
C GLY A 43 -3.82 -12.67 -6.49
N ASP A 44 -4.51 -13.43 -5.65
CA ASP A 44 -4.91 -13.00 -4.31
C ASP A 44 -3.70 -12.96 -3.34
N GLY A 45 -3.64 -11.94 -2.49
CA GLY A 45 -2.59 -11.84 -1.50
C GLY A 45 -2.92 -10.88 -0.36
N ALA A 46 -2.48 -11.23 0.84
CA ALA A 46 -2.40 -10.28 1.94
C ALA A 46 -1.21 -9.33 1.73
N PHE A 47 -1.33 -8.11 2.28
CA PHE A 47 -0.32 -7.07 2.13
C PHE A 47 0.22 -6.61 3.47
N THR A 48 1.55 -6.57 3.59
CA THR A 48 2.23 -5.88 4.68
C THR A 48 2.67 -4.51 4.21
N ARG A 49 2.38 -3.45 4.97
CA ARG A 49 2.91 -2.11 4.70
C ARG A 49 4.42 -2.10 4.92
N LEU A 50 5.16 -1.50 3.99
CA LEU A 50 6.58 -1.22 4.16
C LEU A 50 6.71 0.18 4.76
N GLU A 51 7.26 0.24 5.97
CA GLU A 51 7.64 1.51 6.57
C GLU A 51 8.72 2.15 5.67
N GLN A 52 8.51 3.39 5.23
CA GLN A 52 9.62 4.16 4.71
C GLN A 52 10.56 4.38 5.90
N PRO A 53 11.88 4.09 5.80
CA PRO A 53 12.80 4.53 6.82
C PRO A 53 12.59 6.04 6.95
N ALA A 54 12.20 6.49 8.14
CA ALA A 54 12.04 7.90 8.41
C ALA A 54 13.34 8.56 7.96
N MET A 55 13.25 9.40 6.92
CA MET A 55 14.38 10.21 6.50
C MET A 55 14.66 11.11 7.70
N THR A 56 15.52 10.63 8.59
CA THR A 56 15.97 11.36 9.75
C THR A 56 16.88 12.41 9.16
N ALA A 57 16.35 13.62 8.96
CA ALA A 57 17.13 14.77 8.58
C ALA A 57 18.27 14.91 9.60
N ARG A 58 19.49 14.79 9.11
CA ARG A 58 20.71 14.82 9.90
C ARG A 58 21.26 16.23 9.95
#